data_AF-A0A6M0BZS8-F1
#
_entry.id   AF-A0A6M0BZS8-F1
#
_cell.length_a   1.000
_cell.length_b   1.000
_cell.length_c   1.000
_cell.angle_alpha   90.00
_cell.angle_beta   90.00
_cell.angle_gamma   90.00
#
_symmetry.space_group_name_H-M   'P 1'
#
loop_
_entity.id
_entity.type
_entity.pdbx_description
1 polymer ?
#
loop_
_entity_poly.entity_id
_entity_poly.type
_entity_poly.pdbx_seq_one_letter_code
_entity_poly.pdbx_strand_id
1 'polypeptide(L)'
;MKLKILINFVSLIALIAVSLVGGKSSILLAKTICPENGDPCYEEGDRGSSISIQIIGPTVGNLLPTNNRPNLSWEPEAGAESYFVSITDFSGIILELETGDTQIIYPEDKPPLEPDKDYTLTVETLIGDTAKSGEVNFRLLGEEEAEKIEAAAAEIRNQNNLTAEEKVVKIAEMYEDKRLYSEAIALLNNSLNEGKVSPEIYQTLGKVYREAGLSFLAETPYQEALELAEDKNAIAEAQVGLARVNISLENWEEAISWLEKARANYREINNRELAAQLAQFLGEVLVEKGDRPQAINWYRQAAEEYENLGELERLNYVEEILERLNKR
;
A
#
# COMPACT_ATOMS: atom_id res chain seq x y z
N MET A 1 -44.76 -10.48 55.49
CA MET A 1 -43.61 -9.74 56.06
C MET A 1 -43.22 -8.70 54.99
N LYS A 2 -43.81 -7.49 55.05
CA LYS A 2 -43.17 -6.24 55.52
C LYS A 2 -41.82 -6.02 54.81
N LEU A 3 -41.50 -4.89 54.16
CA LEU A 3 -42.12 -3.57 54.05
C LEU A 3 -41.34 -2.79 52.96
N LYS A 4 -42.02 -1.88 52.27
CA LYS A 4 -41.49 -0.80 51.42
C LYS A 4 -40.42 0.04 52.15
N ILE A 5 -39.57 0.76 51.40
CA ILE A 5 -39.36 2.22 51.50
C ILE A 5 -38.78 2.74 50.16
N LEU A 6 -39.54 3.65 49.55
CA LEU A 6 -39.21 4.60 48.48
C LEU A 6 -38.49 5.82 49.07
N ILE A 7 -37.92 6.67 48.20
CA ILE A 7 -37.74 8.16 48.21
C ILE A 7 -36.36 8.43 47.56
N ASN A 8 -36.15 8.94 46.34
CA ASN A 8 -36.83 9.89 45.43
C ASN A 8 -36.73 11.37 45.86
N PHE A 9 -35.90 12.18 45.18
CA PHE A 9 -36.03 13.65 44.95
C PHE A 9 -34.95 14.04 43.90
N VAL A 10 -35.25 14.18 42.61
CA VAL A 10 -35.89 15.29 41.85
C VAL A 10 -34.95 16.48 41.57
N SER A 11 -34.64 16.63 40.27
CA SER A 11 -34.44 17.82 39.41
C SER A 11 -34.00 19.17 39.98
N LEU A 12 -33.06 19.85 39.29
CA LEU A 12 -33.34 21.16 38.65
C LEU A 12 -32.27 21.68 37.64
N ILE A 13 -32.71 21.81 36.38
CA ILE A 13 -32.62 22.94 35.42
C ILE A 13 -31.28 23.38 34.76
N ALA A 14 -31.46 23.58 33.44
CA ALA A 14 -30.62 24.04 32.34
C ALA A 14 -30.07 25.48 32.36
N LEU A 15 -29.04 25.72 31.53
CA LEU A 15 -28.88 26.90 30.64
C LEU A 15 -27.81 26.57 29.56
N ILE A 16 -28.21 26.22 28.32
CA ILE A 16 -28.23 27.03 27.07
C ILE A 16 -26.87 27.62 26.60
N ALA A 17 -26.36 26.98 25.54
CA ALA A 17 -25.72 27.45 24.29
C ALA A 17 -24.82 28.71 24.24
N VAL A 18 -23.62 28.52 23.66
CA VAL A 18 -23.13 29.29 22.49
C VAL A 18 -22.30 28.37 21.58
N SER A 19 -22.69 28.34 20.31
CA SER A 19 -22.02 27.78 19.14
C SER A 19 -20.78 28.57 18.71
N LEU A 20 -19.76 27.90 18.15
CA LEU A 20 -19.02 28.28 16.92
C LEU A 20 -17.97 27.17 16.66
N VAL A 21 -18.23 26.32 15.66
CA VAL A 21 -17.58 26.32 14.33
C VAL A 21 -16.14 25.79 14.35
N GLY A 22 -15.95 24.69 13.62
CA GLY A 22 -14.65 24.08 13.32
C GLY A 22 -14.85 22.61 12.99
N GLY A 23 -15.15 22.33 11.72
CA GLY A 23 -15.66 21.04 11.26
C GLY A 23 -14.77 19.85 11.61
N LYS A 24 -15.39 18.80 12.17
CA LYS A 24 -14.96 17.43 11.88
C LYS A 24 -15.73 16.97 10.64
N SER A 25 -15.27 17.43 9.49
CA SER A 25 -15.43 16.65 8.28
C SER A 25 -14.53 15.44 8.43
N SER A 26 -15.10 14.34 8.90
CA SER A 26 -14.66 13.00 8.48
C SER A 26 -15.20 12.78 7.08
N ILE A 27 -14.74 13.61 6.14
CA ILE A 27 -14.74 13.32 4.72
C ILE A 27 -13.47 12.49 4.55
N LEU A 28 -13.56 11.36 3.85
CA LEU A 28 -12.38 10.66 3.34
C LEU A 28 -11.42 11.72 2.79
N LEU A 29 -10.33 11.97 3.52
CA LEU A 29 -9.27 12.83 3.03
C LEU A 29 -8.84 12.18 1.73
N ALA A 30 -9.07 12.88 0.62
CA ALA A 30 -8.48 12.56 -0.65
C ALA A 30 -7.02 12.24 -0.36
N LYS A 31 -6.62 10.97 -0.53
CA LYS A 31 -5.21 10.58 -0.44
C LYS A 31 -4.51 11.47 -1.47
N THR A 32 -3.78 12.47 -1.00
CA THR A 32 -3.05 13.41 -1.86
C THR A 32 -2.13 12.59 -2.75
N ILE A 33 -2.28 12.75 -4.06
CA ILE A 33 -1.54 12.00 -5.08
C ILE A 33 -0.05 12.35 -4.97
N CYS A 34 0.24 13.60 -4.62
CA CYS A 34 1.58 14.09 -4.35
C CYS A 34 1.68 14.62 -2.91
N PRO A 35 2.82 14.44 -2.23
CA PRO A 35 3.07 15.03 -0.92
C PRO A 35 2.82 16.56 -0.90
N GLU A 36 2.42 17.10 0.25
CA GLU A 36 2.18 18.54 0.43
C GLU A 36 3.47 19.37 0.44
N ASN A 37 4.57 18.77 0.90
CA ASN A 37 5.88 19.40 1.10
C ASN A 37 6.75 19.47 -0.17
N GLY A 38 6.16 19.26 -1.35
CA GLY A 38 6.89 19.26 -2.61
C GLY A 38 7.80 18.04 -2.80
N ASP A 39 7.64 16.96 -2.05
CA ASP A 39 8.33 15.71 -2.37
C ASP A 39 7.78 15.10 -3.68
N PRO A 40 8.55 14.22 -4.38
CA PRO A 40 8.09 13.55 -5.58
C PRO A 40 6.74 12.83 -5.39
N CYS A 41 5.87 12.90 -6.41
CA CYS A 41 4.56 12.25 -6.41
C CYS A 41 4.63 10.73 -6.42
N TYR A 42 5.73 10.17 -6.93
CA TYR A 42 6.05 8.76 -6.80
C TYR A 42 7.36 8.59 -6.03
N GLU A 43 7.36 7.58 -5.16
CA GLU A 43 8.59 7.08 -4.58
C GLU A 43 9.32 6.27 -5.65
N GLU A 44 10.62 6.50 -5.83
CA GLU A 44 11.46 5.64 -6.66
C GLU A 44 11.39 4.21 -6.09
N GLY A 45 10.52 3.39 -6.66
CA GLY A 45 10.50 1.97 -6.41
C GLY A 45 11.84 1.37 -6.81
N ASP A 46 12.25 0.34 -6.09
CA ASP A 46 13.47 -0.41 -6.35
C ASP A 46 13.53 -0.75 -7.85
N ARG A 47 14.40 -0.06 -8.60
CA ARG A 47 14.60 -0.27 -10.04
C ARG A 47 15.32 -1.60 -10.22
N GLY A 48 14.58 -2.68 -9.97
CA GLY A 48 15.06 -4.05 -10.01
C GLY A 48 15.10 -4.58 -11.44
N SER A 49 15.97 -4.02 -12.28
CA SER A 49 16.50 -4.80 -13.40
C SER A 49 17.47 -5.85 -12.83
N SER A 50 16.94 -6.97 -12.37
CA SER A 50 17.76 -8.17 -12.18
C SER A 50 16.90 -9.43 -12.23
N ILE A 51 17.52 -10.52 -12.63
CA ILE A 51 16.95 -11.85 -12.84
C ILE A 51 16.70 -12.47 -11.46
N SER A 52 15.77 -11.92 -10.69
CA SER A 52 15.50 -12.32 -9.31
C SER A 52 14.20 -13.11 -9.18
N ILE A 53 14.25 -14.16 -8.37
CA ILE A 53 13.06 -14.94 -8.02
C ILE A 53 12.11 -14.04 -7.23
N GLN A 54 10.83 -14.00 -7.61
CA GLN A 54 9.82 -13.18 -6.95
C GLN A 54 9.29 -13.90 -5.70
N ILE A 55 9.76 -13.50 -4.52
CA ILE A 55 9.27 -14.03 -3.25
C ILE A 55 7.94 -13.36 -2.90
N ILE A 56 6.90 -14.16 -2.68
CA ILE A 56 5.54 -13.72 -2.37
C ILE A 56 5.33 -13.60 -0.84
N GLY A 57 6.02 -14.43 -0.04
CA GLY A 57 5.80 -14.50 1.40
C GLY A 57 6.94 -15.18 2.16
N PRO A 58 7.34 -14.67 3.35
CA PRO A 58 6.97 -13.38 3.92
C PRO A 58 7.38 -12.22 3.02
N THR A 59 6.66 -11.11 3.13
CA THR A 59 6.99 -9.87 2.38
C THR A 59 8.00 -9.03 3.15
N VAL A 60 8.55 -8.02 2.49
CA VAL A 60 9.40 -7.03 3.16
C VAL A 60 8.62 -6.33 4.28
N GLY A 61 9.30 -5.97 5.37
CA GLY A 61 8.69 -5.22 6.47
C GLY A 61 8.56 -6.07 7.73
N ASN A 62 7.42 -5.97 8.40
CA ASN A 62 7.15 -6.65 9.66
C ASN A 62 6.27 -7.89 9.42
N LEU A 63 6.38 -8.84 10.33
CA LEU A 63 5.56 -10.04 10.38
C LEU A 63 5.12 -10.29 11.83
N LEU A 64 3.84 -10.63 12.02
CA LEU A 64 3.33 -11.05 13.32
C LEU A 64 3.93 -12.41 13.72
N PRO A 65 4.28 -12.61 15.01
CA PRO A 65 4.74 -13.87 15.58
C PRO A 65 3.62 -14.92 15.71
N THR A 66 2.78 -15.07 14.69
CA THR A 66 1.80 -16.17 14.62
C THR A 66 2.61 -17.45 14.55
N ASN A 67 2.56 -18.29 15.59
CA ASN A 67 3.31 -19.54 15.81
C ASN A 67 4.83 -19.51 15.53
N ASN A 68 5.41 -18.34 15.25
CA ASN A 68 6.81 -18.12 14.90
C ASN A 68 7.30 -18.97 13.71
N ARG A 69 6.39 -19.36 12.82
CA ARG A 69 6.63 -20.30 11.73
C ARG A 69 5.94 -19.79 10.45
N PRO A 70 6.53 -18.79 9.76
CA PRO A 70 5.92 -18.22 8.56
C PRO A 70 5.77 -19.24 7.43
N ASN A 71 4.69 -19.12 6.68
CA ASN A 71 4.61 -19.75 5.36
C ASN A 71 5.58 -19.04 4.40
N LEU A 72 6.31 -19.83 3.63
CA LEU A 72 7.26 -19.35 2.64
C LEU A 72 6.67 -19.60 1.25
N SER A 73 6.74 -18.64 0.35
CA SER A 73 6.21 -18.80 -1.01
C SER A 73 6.87 -17.87 -2.02
N TRP A 74 7.01 -18.32 -3.26
CA TRP A 74 7.57 -17.56 -4.38
C TRP A 74 6.93 -17.98 -5.71
N GLU A 75 7.12 -17.16 -6.75
CA GLU A 75 6.67 -17.50 -8.10
C GLU A 75 7.51 -18.64 -8.70
N PRO A 76 6.91 -19.60 -9.41
CA PRO A 76 7.65 -20.65 -10.11
C PRO A 76 8.48 -20.08 -11.26
N GLU A 77 9.74 -20.51 -11.32
CA GLU A 77 10.64 -20.25 -12.43
C GLU A 77 10.51 -21.34 -13.50
N ALA A 78 10.27 -20.94 -14.75
CA ALA A 78 10.14 -21.87 -15.86
C ALA A 78 11.45 -22.66 -16.07
N GLY A 79 11.37 -23.99 -15.91
CA GLY A 79 12.51 -24.90 -16.06
C GLY A 79 13.29 -25.16 -14.77
N ALA A 80 12.89 -24.59 -13.64
CA ALA A 80 13.42 -24.98 -12.33
C ALA A 80 12.84 -26.33 -11.89
N GLU A 81 13.71 -27.25 -11.46
CA GLU A 81 13.31 -28.55 -10.92
C GLU A 81 13.32 -28.57 -9.38
N SER A 82 14.17 -27.75 -8.76
CA SER A 82 14.24 -27.57 -7.31
C SER A 82 14.67 -26.14 -6.93
N TYR A 83 14.42 -25.79 -5.67
CA TYR A 83 14.81 -24.54 -5.03
C TYR A 83 15.55 -24.84 -3.74
N PHE A 84 16.63 -24.10 -3.51
CA PHE A 84 17.30 -24.02 -2.22
C PHE A 84 16.71 -22.83 -1.47
N VAL A 85 16.19 -23.07 -0.28
CA VAL A 85 15.53 -22.07 0.54
C VAL A 85 16.25 -21.97 1.87
N SER A 86 16.62 -20.75 2.26
CA SER A 86 17.24 -20.50 3.54
C SER A 86 16.60 -19.32 4.28
N ILE A 87 16.58 -19.40 5.60
CA ILE A 87 16.29 -18.27 6.48
C ILE A 87 17.49 -18.08 7.38
N THR A 88 18.00 -16.85 7.40
CA THR A 88 19.15 -16.47 8.21
C THR A 88 18.81 -15.30 9.13
N ASP A 89 19.50 -15.20 10.25
CA ASP A 89 19.58 -13.99 11.07
C ASP A 89 21.07 -13.60 11.25
N PHE A 90 21.35 -12.59 12.08
CA PHE A 90 22.72 -12.16 12.35
C PHE A 90 23.62 -13.25 12.98
N SER A 91 23.02 -14.30 13.55
CA SER A 91 23.72 -15.43 14.19
C SER A 91 24.04 -16.57 13.22
N GLY A 92 23.39 -16.59 12.06
CA GLY A 92 23.65 -17.55 10.98
C GLY A 92 22.37 -18.16 10.40
N ILE A 93 22.51 -19.39 9.90
CA ILE A 93 21.42 -20.12 9.24
C ILE A 93 20.48 -20.72 10.28
N ILE A 94 19.19 -20.39 10.18
CA ILE A 94 18.11 -20.92 11.03
C ILE A 94 17.37 -22.05 10.31
N LEU A 95 17.08 -21.85 9.02
CA LEU A 95 16.45 -22.81 8.13
C LEU A 95 17.29 -22.95 6.87
N GLU A 96 17.46 -24.19 6.42
CA GLU A 96 17.96 -24.52 5.09
C GLU A 96 17.30 -25.83 4.64
N LEU A 97 16.80 -25.84 3.41
CA LEU A 97 16.19 -27.00 2.77
C LEU A 97 16.27 -26.89 1.25
N GLU A 98 16.06 -28.02 0.58
CA GLU A 98 15.81 -28.12 -0.86
C GLU A 98 14.40 -28.65 -1.09
N THR A 99 13.65 -28.06 -2.03
CA THR A 99 12.30 -28.50 -2.39
C THR A 99 12.00 -28.34 -3.88
N GLY A 100 11.08 -29.12 -4.43
CA GLY A 100 10.47 -28.87 -5.74
C GLY A 100 9.20 -28.01 -5.69
N ASP A 101 8.67 -27.76 -4.48
CA ASP A 101 7.48 -26.94 -4.27
C ASP A 101 7.82 -25.44 -4.29
N THR A 102 6.84 -24.59 -4.56
CA THR A 102 6.98 -23.11 -4.49
C THR A 102 6.29 -22.49 -3.29
N GLN A 103 5.71 -23.33 -2.43
CA GLN A 103 5.12 -22.94 -1.17
C GLN A 103 5.48 -23.97 -0.10
N ILE A 104 5.96 -23.49 1.04
CA ILE A 104 6.39 -24.30 2.17
C ILE A 104 5.71 -23.81 3.43
N ILE A 105 5.09 -24.75 4.16
CA ILE A 105 4.77 -24.55 5.57
C ILE A 105 6.06 -24.75 6.35
N TYR A 106 6.45 -23.77 7.16
CA TYR A 106 7.69 -23.85 7.95
C TYR A 106 7.82 -25.23 8.65
N PRO A 107 8.92 -25.97 8.45
CA PRO A 107 9.02 -27.33 8.96
C PRO A 107 8.98 -27.41 10.49
N GLU A 108 8.13 -28.28 11.03
CA GLU A 108 7.94 -28.43 12.49
C GLU A 108 9.16 -29.00 13.22
N ASP A 109 10.03 -29.73 12.51
CA ASP A 109 11.28 -30.28 13.03
C ASP A 109 12.40 -29.24 13.15
N LYS A 110 12.19 -28.03 12.59
CA LYS A 110 13.14 -26.91 12.67
C LYS A 110 12.80 -25.99 13.84
N PRO A 111 13.77 -25.30 14.45
CA PRO A 111 13.49 -24.33 15.50
C PRO A 111 12.52 -23.24 15.01
N PRO A 112 11.53 -22.80 15.80
CA PRO A 112 10.73 -21.64 15.46
C PRO A 112 11.63 -20.38 15.43
N LEU A 113 11.19 -19.38 14.68
CA LEU A 113 11.86 -18.08 14.67
C LEU A 113 11.71 -17.40 16.05
N GLU A 114 12.73 -16.68 16.48
CA GLU A 114 12.65 -15.88 17.71
C GLU A 114 12.03 -14.50 17.39
N PRO A 115 11.05 -14.04 18.18
CA PRO A 115 10.50 -12.69 18.08
C PRO A 115 11.57 -11.61 18.28
N ASP A 116 11.26 -10.39 17.85
CA ASP A 116 12.13 -9.21 17.96
C ASP A 116 13.45 -9.28 17.18
N LYS A 117 13.48 -10.11 16.14
CA LYS A 117 14.63 -10.29 15.25
C LYS A 117 14.30 -10.00 13.80
N ASP A 118 15.34 -9.57 13.08
CA ASP A 118 15.34 -9.41 11.64
C ASP A 118 15.89 -10.66 10.97
N TYR A 119 15.23 -11.09 9.91
CA TYR A 119 15.54 -12.29 9.14
C TYR A 119 15.65 -11.95 7.66
N THR A 120 16.46 -12.76 6.98
CA THR A 120 16.57 -12.76 5.53
C THR A 120 16.08 -14.11 5.01
N LEU A 121 15.03 -14.11 4.18
CA LEU A 121 14.62 -15.27 3.41
C LEU A 121 15.28 -15.18 2.03
N THR A 122 16.03 -16.22 1.68
CA THR A 122 16.68 -16.35 0.37
C THR A 122 16.13 -17.60 -0.32
N VAL A 123 15.75 -17.44 -1.59
CA VAL A 123 15.34 -18.53 -2.47
C VAL A 123 16.27 -18.55 -3.68
N GLU A 124 16.85 -19.70 -3.98
CA GLU A 124 17.80 -19.87 -5.08
C GLU A 124 17.41 -21.06 -5.94
N THR A 125 17.68 -20.98 -7.24
CA THR A 125 17.52 -22.11 -8.16
C THR A 125 18.57 -22.07 -9.26
N LEU A 126 18.84 -23.23 -9.85
CA LEU A 126 19.75 -23.40 -10.97
C LEU A 126 18.96 -23.94 -12.18
N ILE A 127 18.93 -23.17 -13.27
CA ILE A 127 18.24 -23.52 -14.50
C ILE A 127 19.30 -23.70 -15.60
N GLY A 128 19.64 -24.96 -15.87
CA GLY A 128 20.82 -25.27 -16.69
C GLY A 128 22.09 -24.74 -16.02
N ASP A 129 22.78 -23.80 -16.66
CA ASP A 129 23.98 -23.14 -16.10
C ASP A 129 23.68 -21.75 -15.50
N THR A 130 22.40 -21.35 -15.43
CA THR A 130 22.00 -20.03 -14.94
C THR A 130 21.46 -20.12 -13.51
N ALA A 131 22.20 -19.54 -12.57
CA ALA A 131 21.70 -19.37 -11.20
C ALA A 131 20.76 -18.16 -11.12
N LYS A 132 19.64 -18.33 -10.43
CA LYS A 132 18.72 -17.25 -10.04
C LYS A 132 18.59 -17.23 -8.53
N SER A 133 18.42 -16.05 -7.98
CA SER A 133 18.28 -15.84 -6.53
C SER A 133 17.28 -14.71 -6.27
N GLY A 134 16.47 -14.87 -5.25
CA GLY A 134 15.58 -13.84 -4.71
C GLY A 134 15.82 -13.73 -3.21
N GLU A 135 15.71 -12.52 -2.68
CA GLU A 135 15.92 -12.25 -1.26
C GLU A 135 14.86 -11.27 -0.75
N VAL A 136 14.36 -11.51 0.46
CA VAL A 136 13.50 -10.57 1.18
C VAL A 136 13.91 -10.48 2.64
N ASN A 137 13.94 -9.25 3.15
CA ASN A 137 14.26 -8.95 4.54
C ASN A 137 12.98 -8.63 5.31
N PHE A 138 12.74 -9.32 6.43
CA PHE A 138 11.56 -9.12 7.26
C PHE A 138 11.92 -9.18 8.75
N ARG A 139 11.15 -8.46 9.57
CA ARG A 139 11.26 -8.47 11.03
C ARG A 139 10.12 -9.28 11.63
N LEU A 140 10.43 -10.26 12.46
CA LEU A 140 9.42 -10.88 13.32
C LEU A 140 9.19 -9.97 14.53
N LEU A 141 7.99 -9.42 14.67
CA LEU A 141 7.68 -8.49 15.75
C LEU A 141 7.76 -9.15 17.13
N GLY A 142 8.15 -8.37 18.13
CA GLY A 142 8.05 -8.76 19.53
C GLY A 142 6.59 -9.00 19.95
N GLU A 143 6.39 -9.93 20.89
CA GLU A 143 5.05 -10.36 21.33
C GLU A 143 4.20 -9.20 21.86
N GLU A 144 4.77 -8.30 22.67
CA GLU A 144 4.04 -7.17 23.25
C GLU A 144 3.52 -6.19 22.18
N GLU A 145 4.31 -5.93 21.14
CA GLU A 145 3.90 -5.06 20.03
C GLU A 145 2.83 -5.73 19.18
N ALA A 146 3.02 -7.01 18.85
CA ALA A 146 2.05 -7.81 18.12
C ALA A 146 0.70 -7.89 18.85
N GLU A 147 0.70 -8.09 20.16
CA GLU A 147 -0.52 -8.11 20.99
C GLU A 147 -1.27 -6.77 20.93
N LYS A 148 -0.56 -5.64 20.99
CA LYS A 148 -1.19 -4.30 20.87
C LYS A 148 -1.82 -4.10 19.50
N ILE A 149 -1.13 -4.51 18.44
CA ILE A 149 -1.64 -4.40 17.07
C ILE A 149 -2.88 -5.28 16.89
N GLU A 150 -2.84 -6.53 17.34
CA GLU A 150 -4.00 -7.44 17.25
C GLU A 150 -5.16 -7.01 18.13
N ALA A 151 -4.91 -6.41 19.29
CA ALA A 151 -5.95 -5.80 20.11
C ALA A 151 -6.64 -4.65 19.37
N ALA A 152 -5.89 -3.77 18.72
CA ALA A 152 -6.45 -2.69 17.91
C ALA A 152 -7.26 -3.24 16.71
N ALA A 153 -6.77 -4.27 16.03
CA ALA A 153 -7.50 -4.95 14.97
C ALA A 153 -8.82 -5.55 15.50
N ALA A 154 -8.80 -6.19 16.67
CA ALA A 154 -9.99 -6.74 17.33
C ALA A 154 -11.01 -5.65 17.71
N GLU A 155 -10.56 -4.49 18.17
CA GLU A 155 -11.45 -3.35 18.42
C GLU A 155 -12.17 -2.90 17.15
N ILE A 156 -11.46 -2.79 16.02
CA ILE A 156 -12.06 -2.43 14.72
C ILE A 156 -13.09 -3.49 14.29
N ARG A 157 -12.77 -4.79 14.42
CA ARG A 157 -13.69 -5.91 14.10
C ARG A 157 -15.02 -5.78 14.87
N ASN A 158 -14.97 -5.28 16.10
CA ASN A 158 -16.12 -5.14 17.00
C ASN A 158 -16.92 -3.83 16.81
N GLN A 159 -16.51 -2.92 15.92
CA GLN A 159 -17.25 -1.69 15.67
C GLN A 159 -18.58 -1.96 14.95
N ASN A 160 -19.70 -1.59 15.55
CA ASN A 160 -21.03 -1.87 14.98
C ASN A 160 -21.48 -0.86 13.90
N ASN A 161 -20.77 0.27 13.79
CA ASN A 161 -21.05 1.32 12.83
C ASN A 161 -20.34 1.13 11.48
N LEU A 162 -19.65 0.00 11.29
CA LEU A 162 -18.93 -0.33 10.06
C LEU A 162 -19.48 -1.61 9.44
N THR A 163 -19.48 -1.67 8.11
CA THR A 163 -19.73 -2.90 7.35
C THR A 163 -18.59 -3.91 7.52
N ALA A 164 -18.76 -5.13 7.00
CA ALA A 164 -17.70 -6.14 7.07
C ALA A 164 -16.47 -5.72 6.22
N GLU A 165 -16.74 -5.16 5.05
CA GLU A 165 -15.76 -4.67 4.08
C GLU A 165 -14.99 -3.47 4.64
N GLU A 166 -15.68 -2.50 5.23
CA GLU A 166 -15.05 -1.31 5.84
C GLU A 166 -14.10 -1.70 7.00
N LYS A 167 -14.45 -2.73 7.77
CA LYS A 167 -13.57 -3.25 8.83
C LYS A 167 -12.31 -3.87 8.25
N VAL A 168 -12.46 -4.68 7.20
CA VAL A 168 -11.34 -5.33 6.52
C VAL A 168 -10.37 -4.28 5.98
N VAL A 169 -10.89 -3.28 5.25
CA VAL A 169 -10.07 -2.20 4.69
C VAL A 169 -9.32 -1.45 5.79
N LYS A 170 -10.01 -1.03 6.87
CA LYS A 170 -9.35 -0.30 7.97
C LYS A 170 -8.27 -1.09 8.68
N ILE A 171 -8.47 -2.40 8.88
CA ILE A 171 -7.46 -3.24 9.50
C ILE A 171 -6.28 -3.43 8.54
N ALA A 172 -6.54 -3.62 7.25
CA ALA A 172 -5.49 -3.75 6.25
C ALA A 172 -4.66 -2.47 6.11
N GLU A 173 -5.29 -1.28 6.12
CA GLU A 173 -4.59 0.00 6.16
C GLU A 173 -3.76 0.16 7.43
N MET A 174 -4.29 -0.23 8.60
CA MET A 174 -3.51 -0.23 9.84
C MET A 174 -2.30 -1.17 9.78
N TYR A 175 -2.47 -2.37 9.20
CA TYR A 175 -1.36 -3.29 8.99
C TYR A 175 -0.33 -2.72 8.01
N GLU A 176 -0.78 -2.08 6.93
CA GLU A 176 0.08 -1.40 5.96
C GLU A 176 0.91 -0.28 6.60
N ASP A 177 0.30 0.57 7.44
CA ASP A 177 1.01 1.59 8.24
C ASP A 177 2.07 0.98 9.18
N LYS A 178 1.85 -0.27 9.62
CA LYS A 178 2.78 -1.05 10.43
C LYS A 178 3.73 -1.91 9.61
N ARG A 179 3.71 -1.80 8.28
CA ARG A 179 4.47 -2.62 7.33
C ARG A 179 4.23 -4.12 7.50
N LEU A 180 3.07 -4.50 8.03
CA LEU A 180 2.55 -5.88 8.14
C LEU A 180 1.86 -6.28 6.84
N TYR A 181 2.60 -6.20 5.72
CA TYR A 181 1.97 -6.37 4.40
C TYR A 181 1.50 -7.81 4.17
N SER A 182 2.21 -8.81 4.70
CA SER A 182 1.80 -10.22 4.64
C SER A 182 0.43 -10.45 5.30
N GLU A 183 0.20 -9.85 6.46
CA GLU A 183 -1.07 -9.90 7.18
C GLU A 183 -2.17 -9.15 6.44
N ALA A 184 -1.88 -7.96 5.92
CA ALA A 184 -2.82 -7.17 5.13
C ALA A 184 -3.27 -7.92 3.87
N ILE A 185 -2.32 -8.48 3.10
CA ILE A 185 -2.60 -9.29 1.91
C ILE A 185 -3.46 -10.51 2.27
N ALA A 186 -3.08 -11.25 3.31
CA ALA A 186 -3.84 -12.42 3.76
C ALA A 186 -5.27 -12.05 4.17
N LEU A 187 -5.44 -10.95 4.92
CA LEU A 187 -6.75 -10.47 5.35
C LEU A 187 -7.64 -10.09 4.16
N LEU A 188 -7.11 -9.34 3.20
CA LEU A 188 -7.84 -8.87 2.02
C LEU A 188 -8.23 -10.05 1.11
N ASN A 189 -7.29 -10.96 0.82
CA ASN A 189 -7.55 -12.17 0.02
C ASN A 189 -8.60 -13.08 0.69
N ASN A 190 -8.52 -13.27 2.00
CA ASN A 190 -9.53 -14.05 2.74
C ASN A 190 -10.92 -13.40 2.65
N SER A 191 -11.00 -12.08 2.75
CA SER A 191 -12.27 -11.35 2.57
C SER A 191 -12.87 -11.57 1.18
N LEU A 192 -12.04 -11.47 0.12
CA LEU A 192 -12.47 -11.73 -1.26
C LEU A 192 -12.95 -13.17 -1.45
N ASN A 193 -12.23 -14.15 -0.89
CA ASN A 193 -12.60 -15.57 -0.92
C ASN A 193 -13.92 -15.87 -0.19
N GLU A 194 -14.25 -15.08 0.82
CA GLU A 194 -15.54 -15.14 1.54
C GLU A 194 -16.68 -14.43 0.80
N GLY A 195 -16.42 -13.85 -0.38
CA GLY A 195 -17.40 -13.14 -1.20
C GLY A 195 -17.67 -11.70 -0.76
N LYS A 196 -16.86 -11.14 0.15
CA LYS A 196 -16.92 -9.74 0.57
C LYS A 196 -16.10 -8.91 -0.41
N VAL A 197 -16.75 -8.51 -1.51
CA VAL A 197 -16.13 -7.80 -2.63
C VAL A 197 -16.54 -6.33 -2.59
N SER A 198 -15.56 -5.43 -2.73
CA SER A 198 -15.77 -3.99 -2.90
C SER A 198 -14.60 -3.36 -3.66
N PRO A 199 -14.79 -2.23 -4.35
CA PRO A 199 -13.70 -1.47 -4.96
C PRO A 199 -12.57 -1.16 -3.97
N GLU A 200 -12.91 -0.81 -2.72
CA GLU A 200 -11.96 -0.40 -1.70
C GLU A 200 -11.07 -1.56 -1.23
N ILE A 201 -11.60 -2.78 -1.14
CA ILE A 201 -10.79 -3.97 -0.83
C ILE A 201 -9.76 -4.21 -1.93
N TYR A 202 -10.18 -4.16 -3.19
CA TYR A 202 -9.27 -4.35 -4.32
C TYR A 202 -8.23 -3.24 -4.45
N GLN A 203 -8.64 -1.98 -4.26
CA GLN A 203 -7.72 -0.83 -4.25
C GLN A 203 -6.71 -0.94 -3.11
N THR A 204 -7.14 -1.36 -1.92
CA THR A 204 -6.25 -1.58 -0.78
C THR A 204 -5.30 -2.74 -1.05
N LEU A 205 -5.77 -3.83 -1.65
CA LEU A 205 -4.94 -4.97 -2.02
C LEU A 205 -3.87 -4.59 -3.05
N GLY A 206 -4.25 -3.85 -4.10
CA GLY A 206 -3.30 -3.31 -5.08
C GLY A 206 -2.26 -2.39 -4.43
N LYS A 207 -2.69 -1.53 -3.49
CA LYS A 207 -1.78 -0.66 -2.73
C LYS A 207 -0.80 -1.51 -1.93
N VAL A 208 -1.28 -2.44 -1.11
CA VAL A 208 -0.44 -3.25 -0.23
C VAL A 208 0.55 -4.10 -1.04
N TYR A 209 0.14 -4.68 -2.17
CA TYR A 209 1.08 -5.37 -3.06
C TYR A 209 2.20 -4.43 -3.55
N ARG A 210 1.88 -3.20 -3.93
CA ARG A 210 2.89 -2.21 -4.33
C ARG A 210 3.85 -1.88 -3.18
N GLU A 211 3.35 -1.61 -1.98
CA GLU A 211 4.21 -1.30 -0.81
C GLU A 211 5.07 -2.51 -0.39
N ALA A 212 4.57 -3.72 -0.63
CA ALA A 212 5.30 -4.96 -0.39
C ALA A 212 6.38 -5.27 -1.46
N GLY A 213 6.53 -4.43 -2.48
CA GLY A 213 7.41 -4.68 -3.62
C GLY A 213 6.85 -5.67 -4.65
N LEU A 214 5.64 -6.18 -4.45
CA LEU A 214 4.96 -7.15 -5.31
C LEU A 214 4.15 -6.45 -6.42
N SER A 215 4.75 -5.46 -7.09
CA SER A 215 4.04 -4.64 -8.09
C SER A 215 3.44 -5.47 -9.24
N PHE A 216 4.04 -6.62 -9.57
CA PHE A 216 3.52 -7.54 -10.57
C PHE A 216 2.18 -8.21 -10.19
N LEU A 217 1.84 -8.26 -8.89
CA LEU A 217 0.54 -8.74 -8.39
C LEU A 217 -0.48 -7.60 -8.21
N ALA A 218 -0.04 -6.34 -8.27
CA ALA A 218 -0.88 -5.19 -7.98
C ALA A 218 -1.78 -4.75 -9.14
N GLU A 219 -1.47 -5.14 -10.38
CA GLU A 219 -2.26 -4.74 -11.55
C GLU A 219 -3.70 -5.25 -11.49
N THR A 220 -3.89 -6.57 -11.29
CA THR A 220 -5.21 -7.19 -11.28
C THR A 220 -6.14 -6.57 -10.23
N PRO A 221 -5.75 -6.40 -8.95
CA PRO A 221 -6.60 -5.73 -7.98
C PRO A 221 -6.99 -4.31 -8.40
N TYR A 222 -6.08 -3.51 -8.98
CA TYR A 222 -6.47 -2.17 -9.44
C TYR A 222 -7.42 -2.21 -10.65
N GLN A 223 -7.29 -3.20 -11.54
CA GLN A 223 -8.24 -3.40 -12.64
C GLN A 223 -9.63 -3.77 -12.10
N GLU A 224 -9.71 -4.70 -11.16
CA GLU A 224 -10.97 -5.09 -10.50
C GLU A 224 -11.61 -3.91 -9.74
N ALA A 225 -10.81 -3.10 -9.03
CA ALA A 225 -11.28 -1.87 -8.39
C ALA A 225 -11.86 -0.88 -9.42
N LEU A 226 -11.19 -0.72 -10.56
CA LEU A 226 -11.63 0.15 -11.65
C LEU A 226 -12.94 -0.34 -12.29
N GLU A 227 -13.11 -1.65 -12.47
CA GLU A 227 -14.33 -2.24 -13.02
C GLU A 227 -15.55 -2.07 -12.11
N LEU A 228 -15.33 -2.11 -10.79
CA LEU A 228 -16.38 -1.97 -9.78
C LEU A 228 -16.67 -0.52 -9.39
N ALA A 229 -15.80 0.43 -9.75
CA ALA A 229 -15.94 1.83 -9.37
C ALA A 229 -17.18 2.48 -10.01
N GLU A 230 -18.07 3.05 -9.18
CA GLU A 230 -19.31 3.67 -9.65
C GLU A 230 -19.18 5.18 -9.93
N ASP A 231 -18.23 5.84 -9.27
CA ASP A 231 -18.02 7.28 -9.38
C ASP A 231 -16.63 7.65 -9.91
N LYS A 232 -16.52 8.87 -10.43
CA LYS A 232 -15.31 9.36 -11.09
C LYS A 232 -14.12 9.51 -10.14
N ASN A 233 -14.36 9.72 -8.85
CA ASN A 233 -13.29 9.78 -7.86
C ASN A 233 -12.67 8.39 -7.69
N ALA A 234 -13.50 7.36 -7.43
CA ALA A 234 -13.04 5.98 -7.32
C ALA A 234 -12.36 5.48 -8.62
N ILE A 235 -12.92 5.82 -9.78
CA ILE A 235 -12.30 5.51 -11.09
C ILE A 235 -10.91 6.16 -11.19
N ALA A 236 -10.79 7.44 -10.84
CA ALA A 236 -9.52 8.14 -10.93
C ALA A 236 -8.47 7.58 -9.96
N GLU A 237 -8.87 7.21 -8.75
CA GLU A 237 -7.99 6.58 -7.76
C GLU A 237 -7.44 5.22 -8.25
N ALA A 238 -8.31 4.36 -8.80
CA ALA A 238 -7.87 3.09 -9.38
C ALA A 238 -6.93 3.30 -10.58
N GLN A 239 -7.20 4.30 -11.42
CA GLN A 239 -6.32 4.68 -12.54
C GLN A 239 -4.95 5.17 -12.06
N VAL A 240 -4.88 5.94 -10.98
CA VAL A 240 -3.59 6.33 -10.38
C VAL A 240 -2.85 5.10 -9.84
N GLY A 241 -3.55 4.15 -9.24
CA GLY A 241 -2.99 2.86 -8.85
C GLY A 241 -2.36 2.12 -10.02
N LEU A 242 -3.09 1.96 -11.12
CA LEU A 242 -2.59 1.35 -12.36
C LEU A 242 -1.39 2.08 -12.93
N ALA A 243 -1.39 3.42 -12.91
CA ALA A 243 -0.25 4.20 -13.35
C ALA A 243 1.00 3.89 -12.51
N ARG A 244 0.88 3.85 -11.18
CA ARG A 244 1.98 3.51 -10.27
C ARG A 244 2.54 2.11 -10.53
N VAL A 245 1.66 1.12 -10.77
CA VAL A 245 2.09 -0.23 -11.14
C VAL A 245 2.86 -0.22 -12.45
N ASN A 246 2.35 0.47 -13.48
CA ASN A 246 3.01 0.55 -14.78
C ASN A 246 4.36 1.30 -14.71
N ILE A 247 4.51 2.28 -13.81
CA ILE A 247 5.82 2.91 -13.53
C ILE A 247 6.80 1.90 -12.95
N SER A 248 6.39 1.12 -11.93
CA SER A 248 7.23 0.08 -11.34
C SER A 248 7.66 -1.00 -12.35
N LEU A 249 6.83 -1.25 -13.36
CA LEU A 249 7.10 -2.22 -14.43
C LEU A 249 7.78 -1.58 -15.67
N GLU A 250 8.13 -0.30 -15.61
CA GLU A 250 8.72 0.48 -16.71
C GLU A 250 7.84 0.55 -17.99
N ASN A 251 6.52 0.34 -17.85
CA ASN A 251 5.51 0.52 -18.90
C ASN A 251 5.09 2.00 -18.97
N TRP A 252 6.01 2.84 -19.43
CA TRP A 252 5.87 4.31 -19.35
C TRP A 252 4.65 4.86 -20.10
N GLU A 253 4.38 4.36 -21.30
CA GLU A 253 3.24 4.79 -22.12
C GLU A 253 1.90 4.49 -21.44
N GLU A 254 1.73 3.29 -20.90
CA GLU A 254 0.55 2.89 -20.14
C GLU A 254 0.39 3.74 -18.87
N ALA A 255 1.49 3.98 -18.15
CA ALA A 255 1.47 4.83 -16.96
C ALA A 255 0.98 6.25 -17.27
N ILE A 256 1.53 6.89 -18.31
CA ILE A 256 1.12 8.23 -18.76
C ILE A 256 -0.37 8.24 -19.15
N SER A 257 -0.82 7.25 -19.92
CA SER A 257 -2.22 7.11 -20.33
C SER A 257 -3.17 7.01 -19.14
N TRP A 258 -2.80 6.25 -18.11
CA TRP A 258 -3.59 6.14 -16.88
C TRP A 258 -3.64 7.44 -16.09
N LEU A 259 -2.51 8.15 -15.94
CA LEU A 259 -2.47 9.45 -15.27
C LEU A 259 -3.29 10.51 -15.99
N GLU A 260 -3.27 10.55 -17.32
CA GLU A 260 -4.08 11.48 -18.12
C GLU A 260 -5.58 11.21 -17.94
N LYS A 261 -6.00 9.95 -17.95
CA LYS A 261 -7.41 9.55 -17.68
C LYS A 261 -7.83 9.95 -16.27
N ALA A 262 -7.01 9.68 -15.26
CA ALA A 262 -7.29 10.05 -13.88
C ALA A 262 -7.44 11.58 -13.75
N ARG A 263 -6.55 12.34 -14.38
CA ARG A 263 -6.60 13.81 -14.37
C ARG A 263 -7.85 14.34 -15.05
N ALA A 264 -8.28 13.75 -16.15
CA ALA A 264 -9.53 14.11 -16.81
C ALA A 264 -10.73 13.90 -15.88
N ASN A 265 -10.81 12.76 -15.20
CA ASN A 265 -11.85 12.47 -14.22
C ASN A 265 -11.87 13.49 -13.06
N TYR A 266 -10.72 13.82 -12.47
CA TYR A 266 -10.64 14.83 -11.41
C TYR A 266 -11.05 16.23 -11.88
N ARG A 267 -10.69 16.63 -13.10
CA ARG A 267 -11.15 17.89 -13.69
C ARG A 267 -12.65 17.93 -13.89
N GLU A 268 -13.25 16.82 -14.33
CA GLU A 268 -14.69 16.73 -14.56
C GLU A 268 -15.51 16.82 -13.27
N ILE A 269 -15.00 16.32 -12.15
CA ILE A 269 -15.62 16.50 -10.82
C ILE A 269 -15.16 17.79 -10.10
N ASN A 270 -14.46 18.67 -10.82
CA ASN A 270 -13.92 19.94 -10.32
C ASN A 270 -12.95 19.80 -9.12
N ASN A 271 -12.30 18.65 -8.98
CA ASN A 271 -11.19 18.47 -8.06
C ASN A 271 -9.90 19.00 -8.71
N ARG A 272 -9.74 20.33 -8.68
CA ARG A 272 -8.62 21.04 -9.31
C ARG A 272 -7.28 20.75 -8.66
N GLU A 273 -7.28 20.53 -7.35
CA GLU A 273 -6.06 20.23 -6.61
C GLU A 273 -5.45 18.89 -7.06
N LEU A 274 -6.24 17.81 -7.10
CA LEU A 274 -5.74 16.51 -7.57
C LEU A 274 -5.40 16.51 -9.06
N ALA A 275 -6.10 17.32 -9.86
CA ALA A 275 -5.74 17.50 -11.27
C ALA A 275 -4.37 18.18 -11.47
N ALA A 276 -4.03 19.15 -10.61
CA ALA A 276 -2.72 19.82 -10.61
C ALA A 276 -1.62 18.86 -10.13
N GLN A 277 -1.89 18.10 -9.08
CA GLN A 277 -1.00 17.04 -8.59
C GLN A 277 -0.70 16.00 -9.68
N LEU A 278 -1.71 15.57 -10.45
CA LEU A 278 -1.45 14.67 -11.58
C LEU A 278 -0.68 15.30 -12.74
N ALA A 279 -0.78 16.62 -12.93
CA ALA A 279 0.06 17.31 -13.90
C ALA A 279 1.53 17.31 -13.46
N GLN A 280 1.79 17.53 -12.16
CA GLN A 280 3.13 17.38 -11.58
C GLN A 280 3.63 15.94 -11.76
N PHE A 281 2.83 14.95 -11.36
CA PHE A 281 3.20 13.54 -11.44
C PHE A 281 3.53 13.11 -12.89
N LEU A 282 2.72 13.54 -13.87
CA LEU A 282 3.03 13.34 -15.29
C LEU A 282 4.38 13.94 -15.69
N GLY A 283 4.69 15.14 -15.20
CA GLY A 283 5.99 15.79 -15.40
C GLY A 283 7.14 14.94 -14.87
N GLU A 284 7.01 14.40 -13.66
CA GLU A 284 8.05 13.57 -13.04
C GLU A 284 8.24 12.23 -13.78
N VAL A 285 7.15 11.56 -14.17
CA VAL A 285 7.22 10.31 -14.96
C VAL A 285 7.90 10.53 -16.31
N LEU A 286 7.65 11.67 -16.95
CA LEU A 286 8.29 12.00 -18.23
C LEU A 286 9.77 12.37 -18.07
N VAL A 287 10.19 12.91 -16.92
CA VAL A 287 11.62 13.06 -16.60
C VAL A 287 12.29 11.70 -16.53
N GLU A 288 11.69 10.73 -15.84
CA GLU A 288 12.25 9.38 -15.73
C GLU A 288 12.32 8.64 -17.06
N LYS A 289 11.25 8.75 -17.85
CA LYS A 289 11.23 8.24 -19.22
C LYS A 289 12.30 8.89 -20.11
N GLY A 290 12.79 10.06 -19.74
CA GLY A 290 13.74 10.86 -20.53
C GLY A 290 13.09 11.79 -21.57
N ASP A 291 11.76 11.95 -21.56
CA ASP A 291 11.03 12.89 -22.42
C ASP A 291 10.96 14.28 -21.78
N ARG A 292 12.11 14.95 -21.76
CA ARG A 292 12.28 16.29 -21.19
C ARG A 292 11.33 17.33 -21.80
N PRO A 293 11.11 17.42 -23.13
CA PRO A 293 10.20 18.41 -23.69
C PRO A 293 8.76 18.28 -23.18
N GLN A 294 8.25 17.04 -23.09
CA GLN A 294 6.91 16.83 -22.54
C GLN A 294 6.86 17.06 -21.03
N ALA A 295 7.89 16.66 -20.28
CA ALA A 295 7.98 16.93 -18.85
C ALA A 295 7.85 18.43 -18.55
N ILE A 296 8.57 19.29 -19.28
CA ILE A 296 8.49 20.76 -19.13
C ILE A 296 7.05 21.26 -19.35
N ASN A 297 6.33 20.72 -20.35
CA ASN A 297 4.95 21.13 -20.61
C ASN A 297 4.02 20.76 -19.45
N TRP A 298 4.20 19.58 -18.88
CA TRP A 298 3.42 19.11 -17.74
C TRP A 298 3.69 19.88 -16.46
N TYR A 299 4.97 20.13 -16.13
CA TYR A 299 5.31 20.99 -14.99
C TYR A 299 4.81 22.42 -15.16
N ARG A 300 4.81 22.98 -16.38
CA ARG A 300 4.24 24.32 -16.61
C ARG A 300 2.74 24.35 -16.35
N GLN A 301 2.01 23.32 -16.77
CA GLN A 301 0.58 23.20 -16.43
C GLN A 301 0.38 23.07 -14.92
N ALA A 302 1.20 22.26 -14.24
CA ALA A 302 1.13 22.14 -12.78
C ALA A 302 1.39 23.48 -12.09
N ALA A 303 2.40 24.23 -12.51
CA ALA A 303 2.73 25.56 -11.98
C ALA A 303 1.56 26.55 -12.15
N GLU A 304 0.99 26.64 -13.35
CA GLU A 304 -0.18 27.51 -13.61
C GLU A 304 -1.37 27.12 -12.73
N GLU A 305 -1.63 25.81 -12.55
CA GLU A 305 -2.71 25.34 -11.70
C GLU A 305 -2.45 25.63 -10.21
N TYR A 306 -1.23 25.43 -9.71
CA TYR A 306 -0.87 25.75 -8.32
C TYR A 306 -0.90 27.25 -8.04
N GLU A 307 -0.48 28.09 -8.98
CA GLU A 307 -0.60 29.55 -8.86
C GLU A 307 -2.08 29.97 -8.72
N ASN A 308 -2.96 29.42 -9.57
CA ASN A 308 -4.40 29.70 -9.50
C ASN A 308 -5.05 29.20 -8.21
N LEU A 309 -4.53 28.13 -7.61
CA LEU A 309 -5.00 27.58 -6.34
C LEU A 309 -4.40 28.30 -5.11
N GLY A 310 -3.33 29.07 -5.28
CA GLY A 310 -2.58 29.67 -4.18
C GLY A 310 -1.66 28.70 -3.43
N GLU A 311 -1.34 27.56 -4.04
CA GLU A 311 -0.48 26.49 -3.50
C GLU A 311 1.01 26.86 -3.66
N LEU A 312 1.45 27.89 -2.94
CA LEU A 312 2.76 28.51 -3.13
C LEU A 312 3.95 27.55 -2.93
N GLU A 313 3.86 26.61 -2.00
CA GLU A 313 4.92 25.64 -1.73
C GLU A 313 5.13 24.69 -2.92
N ARG A 314 4.03 24.10 -3.42
CA ARG A 314 4.04 23.24 -4.61
C ARG A 314 4.44 24.01 -5.86
N LEU A 315 3.98 25.26 -6.02
CA LEU A 315 4.39 26.15 -7.11
C LEU A 315 5.92 26.35 -7.12
N ASN A 316 6.51 26.75 -5.99
CA ASN A 316 7.95 26.95 -5.89
C ASN A 316 8.72 25.67 -6.26
N TYR A 317 8.26 24.52 -5.77
CA TYR A 317 8.88 23.23 -6.09
C TYR A 317 8.90 22.94 -7.60
N VAL A 318 7.74 23.07 -8.28
CA VAL A 318 7.68 22.80 -9.72
C VAL A 318 8.46 23.83 -10.54
N GLU A 319 8.55 25.09 -10.11
CA GLU A 319 9.37 26.13 -10.75
C GLU A 319 10.87 25.83 -10.64
N GLU A 320 11.34 25.36 -9.48
CA GLU A 320 12.73 24.92 -9.31
C GLU A 320 13.09 23.75 -10.22
N ILE A 321 12.17 22.81 -10.43
CA ILE A 321 12.36 21.72 -11.40
C ILE A 321 12.41 22.28 -12.82
N LEU A 322 11.46 23.14 -13.20
CA LEU A 322 11.42 23.78 -14.51
C LEU A 322 12.72 24.52 -14.83
N GLU A 323 13.29 25.26 -13.88
CA GLU A 323 14.59 25.90 -14.07
C GLU A 323 15.70 24.89 -14.39
N ARG A 324 15.77 23.78 -13.65
CA ARG A 324 16.74 22.70 -13.89
C ARG A 324 16.52 22.04 -15.25
N LEU A 325 15.26 21.86 -15.65
CA LEU A 325 14.85 21.30 -16.93
C LEU A 325 14.99 22.27 -18.12
N ASN A 326 15.26 23.55 -17.90
CA ASN A 326 15.57 24.49 -18.99
C ASN A 326 17.08 24.75 -19.15
N LYS A 327 17.90 24.42 -18.15
CA LYS A 327 19.36 24.69 -18.13
C LYS A 327 20.24 23.61 -18.76
N ARG A 328 19.76 22.37 -18.83
CA ARG A 328 20.42 21.23 -19.51
C ARG A 328 19.81 20.97 -20.88
#